data_AF-A0A522RQZ9-F1
#
_entry.id   AF-A0A522RQZ9-F1
#
_cell.length_a   1.000
_cell.length_b   1.000
_cell.length_c   1.000
_cell.angle_alpha   90.00
_cell.angle_beta   90.00
_cell.angle_gamma   90.00
#
_symmetry.space_group_name_H-M   'P 1'
#
loop_
_entity.id
_entity.type
_entity.pdbx_description
1 polymer ?
#
loop_
_entity_poly.entity_id
_entity_poly.type
_entity_poly.pdbx_seq_one_letter_code
_entity_poly.pdbx_strand_id
1 'polypeptide(L)' 'MALNLCFYFQVHQPWRLRAYRYADVGQQHDYFDAETNSRLLRRIADKCYLPMNALLEE' A
#
# COMPACT_ATOMS: atom_id res chain seq x y z
N MET A 1 -7.12 -26.04 -30.70
CA MET A 1 -7.36 -24.70 -30.13
C MET A 1 -6.39 -24.53 -28.97
N ALA A 2 -5.59 -23.46 -28.96
CA ALA A 2 -4.70 -23.17 -27.84
C ALA A 2 -5.46 -22.35 -26.77
N LEU A 3 -5.21 -22.64 -25.50
CA LEU A 3 -5.76 -21.88 -24.39
C LEU A 3 -4.93 -20.60 -24.23
N ASN A 4 -5.60 -19.43 -24.29
CA ASN A 4 -4.95 -18.15 -23.99
C ASN A 4 -5.15 -17.84 -22.51
N LEU A 5 -4.05 -17.62 -21.79
CA LEU A 5 -4.05 -17.26 -20.37
C LEU A 5 -3.48 -15.85 -20.21
N CYS A 6 -4.13 -15.03 -19.39
CA CYS A 6 -3.69 -13.68 -19.04
C CYS A 6 -3.79 -13.51 -17.53
N PHE A 7 -2.65 -13.29 -16.87
CA PHE A 7 -2.60 -13.06 -15.44
C PHE A 7 -2.79 -11.56 -15.14
N TYR A 8 -3.64 -11.27 -14.14
CA TYR A 8 -3.88 -9.91 -13.66
C TYR A 8 -3.57 -9.84 -12.17
N PHE A 9 -2.77 -8.86 -11.79
CA PHE A 9 -2.36 -8.64 -10.40
C PHE A 9 -2.81 -7.25 -9.95
N GLN A 10 -3.58 -7.20 -8.86
CA GLN A 10 -4.03 -5.95 -8.26
C GLN A 10 -3.18 -5.63 -7.03
N VAL A 11 -2.57 -4.45 -7.02
CA VAL A 11 -1.79 -3.94 -5.89
C VAL A 11 -2.59 -2.85 -5.16
N HIS A 12 -2.77 -3.00 -3.85
CA HIS A 12 -3.42 -2.01 -3.01
C HIS A 12 -2.72 -1.88 -1.65
N GLN A 13 -2.38 -0.64 -1.27
CA GLN A 13 -2.00 -0.28 0.09
C GLN A 13 -2.89 0.84 0.61
N PRO A 14 -3.64 0.63 1.71
CA PRO A 14 -4.48 1.67 2.29
C PRO A 14 -3.65 2.67 3.10
N TRP A 15 -4.09 3.93 3.08
CA TRP A 15 -3.61 4.98 3.96
C TRP A 15 -4.28 4.86 5.33
N ARG A 16 -3.49 4.57 6.36
CA ARG A 16 -3.96 4.41 7.74
C ARG A 16 -4.17 5.77 8.36
N LEU A 17 -5.38 5.97 8.90
CA LEU A 17 -5.65 7.06 9.80
C LEU A 17 -4.75 6.92 11.02
N ARG A 18 -4.32 8.07 11.55
CA ARG A 18 -3.76 8.09 12.91
C ARG A 18 -4.88 7.81 13.93
N ALA A 19 -4.52 7.76 15.20
CA ALA A 19 -5.50 7.76 16.30
C ALA A 19 -6.24 9.11 16.37
N TYR A 20 -7.18 9.33 15.46
CA TYR A 20 -7.99 10.54 15.34
C TYR A 20 -9.19 10.45 16.27
N ARG A 21 -9.26 11.33 17.27
CA ARG A 21 -10.29 11.33 18.31
C ARG A 21 -11.31 12.43 18.05
N TYR A 22 -12.44 12.34 18.75
CA TYR A 22 -13.50 13.35 18.68
C TYR A 22 -12.99 14.78 18.97
N ALA A 23 -12.04 14.94 19.90
CA ALA A 23 -11.46 16.24 20.25
C ALA A 23 -10.63 16.88 19.12
N ASP A 24 -10.15 16.08 18.17
CA ASP A 24 -9.31 16.55 17.06
C ASP A 24 -10.16 17.13 15.91
N VAL A 25 -11.48 16.88 15.92
CA VAL A 25 -12.42 17.32 14.89
C VAL A 25 -12.46 18.85 14.81
N GLY A 26 -12.13 19.39 13.64
CA GLY A 26 -12.12 20.83 13.39
C GLY A 26 -10.90 21.58 13.94
N GLN A 27 -9.99 20.90 14.64
CA GLN A 27 -8.76 21.49 15.17
C GLN A 27 -7.51 20.94 14.50
N GLN A 28 -7.53 19.68 14.11
CA GLN A 28 -6.38 19.01 13.53
C GLN A 28 -6.77 18.32 12.21
N HIS A 29 -6.07 18.70 11.14
CA HIS A 29 -6.38 18.30 9.76
C HIS A 29 -5.42 17.25 9.19
N ASP A 30 -4.40 16.84 9.94
CA ASP A 30 -3.49 15.75 9.61
C ASP A 30 -4.12 14.40 9.99
N TYR A 31 -5.02 13.89 9.16
CA TYR A 31 -5.80 12.67 9.46
C TYR A 31 -4.98 11.38 9.45
N PHE A 32 -3.79 11.37 8.85
CA PHE A 32 -3.03 10.16 8.55
C PHE A 32 -1.75 10.07 9.37
N ASP A 33 -1.36 8.84 9.71
CA ASP A 33 -0.07 8.56 10.31
C ASP A 33 0.98 8.36 9.21
N ALA A 34 1.63 9.45 8.80
CA ALA A 34 2.60 9.44 7.69
C ALA A 34 3.80 8.51 7.96
N GLU A 35 4.29 8.46 9.20
CA GLU A 35 5.43 7.63 9.58
C GLU A 35 5.07 6.14 9.48
N THR A 36 3.96 5.74 10.11
CA THR A 36 3.50 4.35 10.08
C THR A 36 3.18 3.92 8.64
N ASN A 37 2.52 4.77 7.86
CA ASN A 37 2.21 4.48 6.45
C ASN A 37 3.49 4.30 5.62
N SER A 38 4.46 5.19 5.74
CA SER A 38 5.73 5.08 5.01
C SER A 38 6.50 3.81 5.38
N ARG A 39 6.61 3.52 6.69
CA ARG A 39 7.31 2.34 7.18
C ARG A 39 6.67 1.04 6.71
N LEU A 40 5.34 0.93 6.77
CA LEU A 40 4.60 -0.24 6.28
C LEU A 40 4.72 -0.40 4.77
N LEU A 41 4.56 0.68 4.01
CA LEU A 41 4.67 0.66 2.56
C LEU A 41 6.05 0.15 2.12
N ARG A 42 7.14 0.66 2.71
CA ARG A 42 8.50 0.20 2.41
C ARG A 42 8.66 -1.30 2.69
N ARG A 43 8.28 -1.73 3.90
CA ARG A 43 8.37 -3.15 4.29
C ARG A 43 7.62 -4.07 3.31
N ILE A 44 6.46 -3.64 2.81
CA ILE A 44 5.66 -4.46 1.87
C ILE A 44 6.24 -4.38 0.47
N ALA A 45 6.72 -3.22 0.02
CA ALA A 45 7.39 -3.07 -1.26
C ALA A 45 8.62 -3.97 -1.34
N ASP A 46 9.48 -3.96 -0.31
CA ASP A 46 10.70 -4.76 -0.24
C ASP A 46 10.43 -6.27 -0.29
N LYS A 47 9.30 -6.71 0.29
CA LYS A 47 8.96 -8.14 0.41
C LYS A 47 8.08 -8.67 -0.70
N CYS A 48 7.32 -7.81 -1.38
CA CYS A 48 6.25 -8.25 -2.29
C CYS A 48 6.34 -7.56 -3.65
N TYR A 49 6.40 -6.23 -3.70
CA TYR A 49 6.26 -5.49 -4.97
C TYR A 49 7.55 -5.50 -5.78
N LEU A 50 8.68 -5.17 -5.15
CA LEU A 50 9.98 -5.15 -5.83
C LEU A 50 10.40 -6.56 -6.29
N PRO A 51 10.26 -7.63 -5.47
CA PRO A 51 10.56 -8.98 -5.94
C PRO A 51 9.66 -9.44 -7.10
N MET A 52 8.36 -9.09 -7.08
CA MET A 52 7.45 -9.46 -8.16
C MET A 52 7.79 -8.72 -9.46
N ASN A 53 8.14 -7.43 -9.38
CA ASN A 53 8.57 -6.68 -10.56
C ASN A 53 9.85 -7.29 -11.15
N ALA A 54 10.83 -7.65 -10.31
CA ALA A 54 12.04 -8.33 -10.78
C ALA A 54 11.74 -9.66 -11.47
N LEU A 55 10.77 -10.45 -10.96
CA LEU A 55 10.34 -11.70 -11.58
C LEU A 55 9.59 -11.49 -12.92
N LEU A 56 8.84 -10.40 -13.05
CA LEU A 56 8.05 -10.11 -14.26
C LEU A 56 8.86 -9.38 -15.35
N GLU A 57 9.99 -8.77 -15.00
CA GLU A 57 10.91 -8.13 -15.96
C GLU A 57 11.80 -9.14 -16.72
N GLU A 58 11.85 -10.41 -16.28
CA GLU A 58 12.48 -11.54 -16.97
C GLU A 58 11.63 -12.09 -18.13
#